data_AF-A0A9E3QDE3-F1
#
_entry.id   AF-A0A9E3QDE3-F1
#
_cell.length_a   1.000
_cell.length_b   1.000
_cell.length_c   1.000
_cell.angle_alpha   90.00
_cell.angle_beta   90.00
_cell.angle_gamma   90.00
#
_symmetry.space_group_name_H-M   'P 1'
#
loop_
_entity.id
_entity.type
_entity.pdbx_description
1 polymer ?
#
loop_
_entity_poly.entity_id
_entity_poly.type
_entity_poly.pdbx_seq_one_letter_code
_entity_poly.pdbx_strand_id
1 'polypeptide(L)'
;MFTFQDAIDHLSDYLGAGIDDAAQRDCRRAVLAAYRDLANAHRWTYLYTHGRVSTNAPFSTGTLSYDQSDGTYPREATIAGGTWPEWAANGYLKVGPVVYRVAERKSATKITLHETLNPGGDLPPGTGFTLYRDTYLLPADFIASDEALYQNSFGGMTYVHPREWLFEQRHQFTTGDPLWFTVTGDGQYPGRLVFRVWPVPDFAKTIDFLYHRRPRPLTVTAEQSGTVSIVAGTGAVSGSNTAFTPGMVGSVIRLAANASRPPTSLVGNNPAVIESVITGHVSLTGITIADPAGVSYANVRYSVSDPIDIEEGAMLNAFLRGCETQMAINRTLKDKPSAFKQYEMALREAKAADSRTFTGRAVGDLGSIPRWPDRRFMPVGPDQ
;
A
#
# COMPACT_ATOMS: atom_id res chain seq x y z
N MET A 1 16.83 1.96 13.50
CA MET A 1 16.06 1.71 12.26
C MET A 1 16.99 1.84 11.06
N PHE A 2 16.96 0.86 10.15
CA PHE A 2 17.77 0.88 8.93
C PHE A 2 17.10 1.75 7.83
N THR A 3 17.87 2.63 7.19
CA THR A 3 17.35 3.63 6.24
C THR A 3 17.96 3.50 4.85
N PHE A 4 17.39 4.20 3.88
CA PHE A 4 17.88 4.21 2.50
C PHE A 4 19.32 4.72 2.40
N GLN A 5 19.69 5.72 3.21
CA GLN A 5 21.08 6.19 3.27
C GLN A 5 22.02 5.09 3.80
N ASP A 6 21.62 4.34 4.82
CA ASP A 6 22.45 3.25 5.37
C ASP A 6 22.75 2.17 4.33
N ALA A 7 21.77 1.84 3.48
CA ALA A 7 21.94 0.89 2.38
C ALA A 7 22.95 1.40 1.33
N ILE A 8 22.97 2.71 1.09
CA ILE A 8 23.92 3.33 0.15
C ILE A 8 25.31 3.40 0.76
N ASP A 9 25.42 3.73 2.04
CA ASP A 9 26.69 3.71 2.78
C ASP A 9 27.30 2.30 2.76
N HIS A 10 26.48 1.26 3.00
CA HIS A 10 26.90 -0.15 2.87
C HIS A 10 27.51 -0.47 1.49
N LEU A 11 26.86 -0.03 0.41
CA LEU A 11 27.40 -0.23 -0.95
C LEU A 11 28.64 0.63 -1.22
N SER A 12 28.74 1.80 -0.61
CA SER A 12 29.91 2.68 -0.74
C SER A 12 31.14 2.02 -0.11
N ASP A 13 30.95 1.39 1.05
CA ASP A 13 31.97 0.60 1.72
C ASP A 13 32.34 -0.66 0.92
N TYR A 14 31.35 -1.35 0.34
CA TYR A 14 31.57 -2.50 -0.54
C TYR A 14 32.47 -2.17 -1.74
N LEU A 15 32.36 -0.95 -2.28
CA LEU A 15 33.17 -0.49 -3.42
C LEU A 15 34.55 0.04 -3.03
N GLY A 16 34.87 0.15 -1.74
CA GLY A 16 36.17 0.59 -1.24
C GLY A 16 36.28 2.07 -0.83
N ALA A 17 35.16 2.73 -0.48
CA ALA A 17 35.06 4.13 -0.05
C ALA A 17 35.55 5.18 -1.09
N GLY A 18 35.14 6.45 -0.93
CA GLY A 18 35.55 7.54 -1.83
C GLY A 18 34.91 7.49 -3.22
N ILE A 19 33.61 7.19 -3.27
CA ILE A 19 32.87 7.04 -4.53
C ILE A 19 32.55 8.39 -5.19
N ASP A 20 32.65 8.43 -6.51
CA ASP A 20 32.23 9.55 -7.34
C ASP A 20 30.68 9.59 -7.49
N ASP A 21 30.18 10.70 -8.03
CA ASP A 21 28.72 10.88 -8.24
C ASP A 21 28.12 9.80 -9.16
N ALA A 22 28.92 9.25 -10.08
CA ALA A 22 28.48 8.15 -10.93
C ALA A 22 28.25 6.88 -10.11
N ALA A 23 29.23 6.47 -9.30
CA ALA A 23 29.08 5.32 -8.42
C ALA A 23 27.97 5.52 -7.38
N GLN A 24 27.75 6.73 -6.85
CA GLN A 24 26.61 7.01 -5.96
C GLN A 24 25.26 6.76 -6.64
N ARG A 25 25.11 7.17 -7.91
CA ARG A 25 23.87 6.90 -8.67
C ARG A 25 23.66 5.41 -8.90
N ASP A 26 24.73 4.66 -9.13
CA ASP A 26 24.64 3.20 -9.30
C ASP A 26 24.32 2.48 -7.98
N CYS A 27 24.85 2.96 -6.84
CA CYS A 27 24.45 2.48 -5.52
C CYS A 27 22.95 2.68 -5.29
N ARG A 28 22.42 3.88 -5.57
CA ARG A 28 20.98 4.16 -5.45
C ARG A 28 20.13 3.23 -6.31
N ARG A 29 20.53 3.00 -7.57
CA ARG A 29 19.83 2.07 -8.47
C ARG A 29 19.88 0.64 -7.97
N ALA A 30 21.03 0.18 -7.48
CA ALA A 30 21.21 -1.17 -6.97
C ALA A 30 20.32 -1.42 -5.74
N VAL A 31 20.27 -0.47 -4.81
CA VAL A 31 19.40 -0.55 -3.62
C VAL A 31 17.93 -0.59 -4.02
N LEU A 32 17.47 0.30 -4.92
CA LEU A 32 16.09 0.33 -5.39
C LEU A 32 15.68 -0.98 -6.10
N ALA A 33 16.58 -1.54 -6.91
CA ALA A 33 16.35 -2.82 -7.59
C ALA A 33 16.26 -3.97 -6.58
N ALA A 34 17.23 -4.08 -5.66
CA ALA A 34 17.25 -5.11 -4.64
C ALA A 34 16.03 -5.04 -3.71
N TYR A 35 15.59 -3.83 -3.36
CA TYR A 35 14.42 -3.61 -2.51
C TYR A 35 13.14 -4.12 -3.16
N ARG A 36 12.95 -3.80 -4.45
CA ARG A 36 11.82 -4.30 -5.24
C ARG A 36 11.89 -5.80 -5.44
N ASP A 37 13.07 -6.34 -5.74
CA ASP A 37 13.23 -7.76 -6.05
C ASP A 37 13.02 -8.62 -4.80
N LEU A 38 13.55 -8.21 -3.64
CA LEU A 38 13.32 -8.90 -2.37
C LEU A 38 11.83 -8.95 -2.02
N ALA A 39 11.13 -7.83 -2.13
CA ALA A 39 9.70 -7.75 -1.84
C ALA A 39 8.85 -8.69 -2.71
N ASN A 40 9.31 -9.00 -3.92
CA ASN A 40 8.64 -9.91 -4.85
C ASN A 40 9.19 -11.35 -4.81
N ALA A 41 10.31 -11.60 -4.13
CA ALA A 41 10.97 -12.92 -4.10
C ALA A 41 10.23 -13.95 -3.22
N HIS A 42 9.35 -13.48 -2.33
CA HIS A 42 8.53 -14.30 -1.43
C HIS A 42 7.29 -13.53 -0.97
N ARG A 43 6.26 -14.24 -0.48
CA ARG A 43 5.12 -13.63 0.22
C ARG A 43 5.46 -13.48 1.69
N TRP A 44 6.29 -12.50 2.01
CA TRP A 44 6.79 -12.27 3.36
C TRP A 44 5.64 -12.01 4.34
N THR A 45 5.58 -12.78 5.43
CA THR A 45 4.55 -12.63 6.47
C THR A 45 4.57 -11.21 7.06
N TYR A 46 5.76 -10.59 7.14
CA TYR A 46 5.96 -9.19 7.54
C TYR A 46 5.19 -8.16 6.68
N LEU A 47 4.95 -8.45 5.40
CA LEU A 47 4.26 -7.54 4.48
C LEU A 47 2.74 -7.76 4.42
N TYR A 48 2.19 -8.64 5.26
CA TYR A 48 0.74 -8.74 5.40
C TYR A 48 0.21 -7.62 6.29
N THR A 49 -0.87 -6.99 5.86
CA THR A 49 -1.57 -5.97 6.64
C THR A 49 -3.09 -6.10 6.46
N HIS A 50 -3.83 -5.43 7.33
CA HIS A 50 -5.28 -5.42 7.34
C HIS A 50 -5.84 -4.32 6.45
N GLY A 51 -6.76 -4.67 5.56
CA GLY A 51 -7.52 -3.76 4.71
C GLY A 51 -9.00 -3.81 5.03
N ARG A 52 -9.68 -2.69 4.88
CA ARG A 52 -11.14 -2.57 5.02
C ARG A 52 -11.72 -1.79 3.86
N VAL A 53 -12.80 -2.32 3.30
CA VAL A 53 -13.67 -1.63 2.33
C VAL A 53 -15.04 -1.44 2.94
N SER A 54 -15.54 -0.20 2.90
CA SER A 54 -16.92 0.13 3.29
C SER A 54 -17.79 0.24 2.05
N THR A 55 -18.83 -0.58 1.99
CA THR A 55 -19.77 -0.62 0.86
C THR A 55 -20.92 0.36 1.00
N ASN A 56 -21.64 0.59 -0.09
CA ASN A 56 -22.81 1.46 -0.14
C ASN A 56 -24.07 0.68 -0.52
N ALA A 57 -25.19 1.01 0.12
CA ALA A 57 -26.51 0.51 -0.27
C ALA A 57 -26.93 1.10 -1.64
N PRO A 58 -27.81 0.42 -2.40
CA PRO A 58 -28.34 0.94 -3.65
C PRO A 58 -29.26 2.13 -3.34
N PHE A 59 -29.29 3.09 -4.25
CA PHE A 59 -30.07 4.31 -4.13
C PHE A 59 -31.12 4.38 -5.24
N SER A 60 -32.39 4.49 -4.85
CA SER A 60 -33.54 4.51 -5.77
C SER A 60 -34.59 5.56 -5.39
N THR A 61 -34.23 6.54 -4.57
CA THR A 61 -35.15 7.59 -4.13
C THR A 61 -35.33 8.63 -5.23
N GLY A 62 -36.59 8.91 -5.61
CA GLY A 62 -36.93 9.92 -6.62
C GLY A 62 -37.10 9.33 -8.02
N THR A 63 -37.10 10.22 -9.02
CA THR A 63 -37.27 9.85 -10.43
C THR A 63 -36.18 10.49 -11.30
N LEU A 64 -35.86 9.82 -12.40
CA LEU A 64 -34.86 10.23 -13.36
C LEU A 64 -35.49 10.93 -14.57
N SER A 65 -34.80 11.94 -15.10
CA SER A 65 -34.87 12.35 -16.50
C SER A 65 -33.48 12.24 -17.11
N TYR A 66 -33.36 11.81 -18.36
CA TYR A 66 -32.08 11.74 -19.06
C TYR A 66 -32.14 12.54 -20.35
N ASP A 67 -31.12 13.34 -20.56
CA ASP A 67 -30.95 14.19 -21.71
C ASP A 67 -29.62 13.87 -22.40
N GLN A 68 -29.70 13.48 -23.67
CA GLN A 68 -28.56 13.09 -24.48
C GLN A 68 -27.71 14.30 -24.88
N SER A 69 -28.35 15.40 -25.29
CA SER A 69 -27.69 16.51 -26.01
C SER A 69 -28.13 17.92 -25.61
N ASP A 70 -29.38 18.07 -25.15
CA ASP A 70 -30.05 19.35 -24.89
C ASP A 70 -29.93 19.81 -23.42
N GLY A 71 -29.27 18.99 -22.59
CA GLY A 71 -29.02 19.26 -21.18
C GLY A 71 -27.95 20.32 -20.93
N THR A 72 -27.74 20.69 -19.66
CA THR A 72 -26.62 21.59 -19.29
C THR A 72 -25.27 20.95 -19.57
N TYR A 73 -25.19 19.63 -19.42
CA TYR A 73 -24.06 18.81 -19.81
C TYR A 73 -24.52 17.73 -20.81
N PRO A 74 -23.65 17.26 -21.71
CA PRO A 74 -23.98 16.14 -22.57
C PRO A 74 -24.18 14.85 -21.74
N ARG A 75 -25.17 14.04 -22.11
CA ARG A 75 -25.52 12.77 -21.43
C ARG A 75 -25.86 12.97 -19.95
N GLU A 76 -26.65 14.00 -19.66
CA GLU A 76 -27.02 14.40 -18.31
C GLU A 76 -28.19 13.57 -17.79
N ALA A 77 -28.01 12.95 -16.63
CA ALA A 77 -29.06 12.33 -15.85
C ALA A 77 -29.40 13.26 -14.67
N THR A 78 -30.63 13.77 -14.67
CA THR A 78 -31.15 14.65 -13.62
C THR A 78 -32.14 13.89 -12.75
N ILE A 79 -32.00 14.06 -11.43
CA ILE A 79 -32.90 13.48 -10.44
C ILE A 79 -33.91 14.52 -9.95
N ALA A 80 -35.15 14.10 -9.80
CA ALA A 80 -36.22 14.83 -9.12
C ALA A 80 -36.65 14.06 -7.86
N GLY A 81 -36.90 14.78 -6.75
CA GLY A 81 -37.36 14.16 -5.50
C GLY A 81 -36.28 13.43 -4.69
N GLY A 82 -34.99 13.71 -4.95
CA GLY A 82 -33.86 13.13 -4.22
C GLY A 82 -32.55 13.88 -4.48
N THR A 83 -31.47 13.44 -3.83
CA THR A 83 -30.11 13.94 -4.04
C THR A 83 -29.17 12.78 -4.35
N TRP A 84 -28.31 12.96 -5.35
CA TRP A 84 -27.29 11.98 -5.69
C TRP A 84 -26.30 11.84 -4.53
N PRO A 85 -26.07 10.61 -4.04
CA PRO A 85 -25.02 10.34 -3.07
C PRO A 85 -23.65 10.78 -3.57
N GLU A 86 -22.73 11.11 -2.66
CA GLU A 86 -21.36 11.52 -3.04
C GLU A 86 -20.63 10.44 -3.85
N TRP A 87 -20.88 9.17 -3.54
CA TRP A 87 -20.30 8.03 -4.23
C TRP A 87 -20.85 7.80 -5.64
N ALA A 88 -21.88 8.54 -6.08
CA ALA A 88 -22.52 8.35 -7.39
C ALA A 88 -21.54 8.47 -8.57
N ALA A 89 -20.47 9.25 -8.43
CA ALA A 89 -19.41 9.35 -9.44
C ALA A 89 -18.73 8.01 -9.77
N ASN A 90 -18.73 7.07 -8.81
CA ASN A 90 -18.15 5.72 -8.97
C ASN A 90 -19.22 4.63 -9.15
N GLY A 91 -20.46 5.03 -9.43
CA GLY A 91 -21.61 4.13 -9.49
C GLY A 91 -22.00 3.70 -10.90
N TYR A 92 -22.96 2.79 -10.93
CA TYR A 92 -23.68 2.34 -12.11
C TYR A 92 -25.16 2.68 -11.97
N LEU A 93 -25.73 3.28 -13.00
CA LEU A 93 -27.13 3.64 -13.08
C LEU A 93 -27.89 2.55 -13.84
N LYS A 94 -28.80 1.87 -13.17
CA LYS A 94 -29.73 0.94 -13.79
C LYS A 94 -31.05 1.64 -14.11
N VAL A 95 -31.49 1.55 -15.35
CA VAL A 95 -32.81 2.00 -15.81
C VAL A 95 -33.47 0.86 -16.55
N GLY A 96 -34.60 0.36 -16.01
CA GLY A 96 -35.20 -0.88 -16.49
C GLY A 96 -34.20 -2.05 -16.43
N PRO A 97 -33.98 -2.80 -17.52
CA PRO A 97 -33.02 -3.91 -17.56
C PRO A 97 -31.59 -3.48 -17.90
N VAL A 98 -31.35 -2.22 -18.28
CA VAL A 98 -30.06 -1.76 -18.82
C VAL A 98 -29.26 -1.03 -17.73
N VAL A 99 -27.96 -1.29 -17.70
CA VAL A 99 -26.99 -0.68 -16.77
C VAL A 99 -26.07 0.26 -17.55
N TYR A 100 -25.94 1.48 -17.03
CA TYR A 100 -25.08 2.54 -17.56
C TYR A 100 -24.01 2.92 -16.54
N ARG A 101 -22.82 3.28 -17.01
CA ARG A 101 -21.73 3.72 -16.12
C ARG A 101 -21.81 5.22 -15.92
N VAL A 102 -21.73 5.68 -14.66
CA VAL A 102 -21.59 7.10 -14.36
C VAL A 102 -20.17 7.54 -14.71
N ALA A 103 -20.05 8.64 -15.45
CA ALA A 103 -18.76 9.25 -15.78
C ALA A 103 -18.32 10.25 -14.71
N GLU A 104 -19.24 11.12 -14.28
CA GLU A 104 -18.94 12.16 -13.31
C GLU A 104 -20.20 12.62 -12.58
N ARG A 105 -20.06 13.03 -11.32
CA ARG A 105 -21.10 13.74 -10.58
C ARG A 105 -20.86 15.24 -10.68
N LYS A 106 -21.76 15.95 -11.37
CA LYS A 106 -21.64 17.41 -11.58
C LYS A 106 -22.22 18.21 -10.41
N SER A 107 -23.30 17.73 -9.80
CA SER A 107 -23.93 18.38 -8.65
C SER A 107 -24.72 17.36 -7.81
N ALA A 108 -25.40 17.84 -6.77
CA ALA A 108 -26.31 17.03 -5.97
C ALA A 108 -27.53 16.51 -6.76
N THR A 109 -27.85 17.08 -7.93
CA THR A 109 -29.00 16.69 -8.74
C THR A 109 -28.65 16.23 -10.15
N LYS A 110 -27.40 16.42 -10.59
CA LYS A 110 -26.94 16.11 -11.95
C LYS A 110 -25.72 15.20 -11.96
N ILE A 111 -25.80 14.13 -12.75
CA ILE A 111 -24.68 13.24 -13.09
C ILE A 111 -24.57 13.16 -14.62
N THR A 112 -23.39 12.81 -15.14
CA THR A 112 -23.21 12.51 -16.57
C THR A 112 -22.88 11.03 -16.76
N LEU A 113 -23.42 10.44 -17.83
CA LEU A 113 -23.14 9.04 -18.20
C LEU A 113 -21.96 8.94 -19.16
N HIS A 114 -21.33 7.76 -19.16
CA HIS A 114 -20.18 7.45 -20.01
C HIS A 114 -20.53 7.54 -21.50
N GLU A 115 -19.58 7.99 -22.33
CA GLU A 115 -19.77 8.24 -23.77
C GLU A 115 -20.24 7.01 -24.56
N THR A 116 -19.81 5.80 -24.16
CA THR A 116 -20.17 4.54 -24.82
C THR A 116 -21.20 3.71 -24.06
N LEU A 117 -21.52 4.07 -22.80
CA LEU A 117 -22.43 3.32 -21.94
C LEU A 117 -23.54 4.24 -21.44
N ASN A 118 -24.39 4.70 -22.36
CA ASN A 118 -25.55 5.56 -22.11
C ASN A 118 -26.77 5.09 -22.95
N PRO A 119 -27.99 5.59 -22.67
CA PRO A 119 -29.21 5.22 -23.40
C PRO A 119 -29.19 5.52 -24.91
N GLY A 120 -28.32 6.42 -25.39
CA GLY A 120 -28.26 6.83 -26.80
C GLY A 120 -29.37 7.80 -27.24
N GLY A 121 -30.34 8.08 -26.39
CA GLY A 121 -31.42 9.05 -26.61
C GLY A 121 -32.11 9.41 -25.31
N ASP A 122 -32.95 10.44 -25.35
CA ASP A 122 -33.59 10.99 -24.14
C ASP A 122 -34.52 10.00 -23.47
N LEU A 123 -34.55 10.04 -22.13
CA LEU A 123 -35.53 9.28 -21.34
C LEU A 123 -36.52 10.26 -20.72
N PRO A 124 -37.82 9.92 -20.74
CA PRO A 124 -38.84 10.81 -20.23
C PRO A 124 -38.65 11.08 -18.73
N PRO A 125 -39.04 12.28 -18.26
CA PRO A 125 -39.06 12.56 -16.82
C PRO A 125 -40.00 11.59 -16.10
N GLY A 126 -39.66 11.25 -14.86
CA GLY A 126 -40.42 10.28 -14.07
C GLY A 126 -39.92 8.83 -14.21
N THR A 127 -38.83 8.60 -14.93
CA THR A 127 -38.28 7.26 -15.15
C THR A 127 -37.72 6.68 -13.84
N GLY A 128 -38.15 5.47 -13.47
CA GLY A 128 -37.62 4.75 -12.32
C GLY A 128 -36.17 4.30 -12.54
N PHE A 129 -35.35 4.38 -11.50
CA PHE A 129 -33.94 4.02 -11.59
C PHE A 129 -33.43 3.32 -10.32
N THR A 130 -32.28 2.69 -10.42
CA THR A 130 -31.50 2.23 -9.27
C THR A 130 -30.04 2.54 -9.51
N LEU A 131 -29.45 3.38 -8.67
CA LEU A 131 -28.04 3.64 -8.65
C LEU A 131 -27.38 2.67 -7.66
N TYR A 132 -26.29 2.03 -8.06
CA TYR A 132 -25.56 1.15 -7.17
C TYR A 132 -24.05 1.24 -7.40
N ARG A 133 -23.27 0.69 -6.47
CA ARG A 133 -21.82 0.65 -6.56
C ARG A 133 -21.32 -0.76 -6.29
N ASP A 134 -20.63 -1.33 -7.27
CA ASP A 134 -19.96 -2.62 -7.16
C ASP A 134 -18.43 -2.47 -6.96
N THR A 135 -17.86 -1.30 -7.25
CA THR A 135 -16.41 -1.09 -7.38
C THR A 135 -15.86 -0.17 -6.29
N TYR A 136 -14.87 -0.65 -5.54
CA TYR A 136 -14.26 0.03 -4.39
C TYR A 136 -12.75 0.11 -4.55
N LEU A 137 -12.15 1.29 -4.35
CA LEU A 137 -10.72 1.49 -4.54
C LEU A 137 -9.92 0.78 -3.43
N LEU A 138 -8.91 0.01 -3.81
CA LEU A 138 -8.00 -0.63 -2.87
C LEU A 138 -6.86 0.32 -2.45
N PRO A 139 -6.20 0.05 -1.31
CA PRO A 139 -4.98 0.74 -0.91
C PRO A 139 -3.94 0.79 -2.05
N ALA A 140 -3.17 1.88 -2.13
CA ALA A 140 -2.22 2.10 -3.23
C ALA A 140 -1.08 1.07 -3.25
N ASP A 141 -0.76 0.50 -2.09
CA ASP A 141 0.24 -0.53 -1.87
C ASP A 141 -0.32 -1.95 -2.02
N PHE A 142 -1.61 -2.15 -2.34
CA PHE A 142 -2.17 -3.49 -2.50
C PHE A 142 -1.48 -4.28 -3.63
N ILE A 143 -1.08 -5.52 -3.35
CA ILE A 143 -0.59 -6.49 -4.35
C ILE A 143 -1.62 -7.60 -4.54
N ALA A 144 -1.95 -8.31 -3.46
CA ALA A 144 -2.83 -9.47 -3.48
C ALA A 144 -3.44 -9.66 -2.09
N SER A 145 -4.66 -10.18 -2.04
CA SER A 145 -5.32 -10.64 -0.82
C SER A 145 -5.57 -12.14 -0.92
N ASP A 146 -5.88 -12.74 0.23
CA ASP A 146 -6.37 -14.12 0.27
C ASP A 146 -7.91 -14.08 0.35
N GLU A 147 -8.47 -14.31 1.52
CA GLU A 147 -9.90 -14.26 1.78
C GLU A 147 -10.38 -12.84 2.16
N ALA A 148 -11.60 -12.52 1.77
CA ALA A 148 -12.31 -11.33 2.21
C ALA A 148 -13.53 -11.74 3.05
N LEU A 149 -13.69 -11.12 4.20
CA LEU A 149 -14.72 -11.45 5.19
C LEU A 149 -15.63 -10.24 5.37
N TYR A 150 -16.94 -10.45 5.29
CA TYR A 150 -17.90 -9.44 5.72
C TYR A 150 -18.33 -9.69 7.16
N GLN A 151 -18.74 -8.62 7.85
CA GLN A 151 -19.11 -8.70 9.27
C GLN A 151 -20.22 -9.73 9.51
N ASN A 152 -20.00 -10.63 10.49
CA ASN A 152 -20.90 -11.71 10.89
C ASN A 152 -21.10 -12.84 9.86
N SER A 153 -20.25 -12.95 8.83
CA SER A 153 -20.23 -14.14 7.98
C SER A 153 -19.36 -15.25 8.55
N PHE A 154 -19.85 -16.48 8.47
CA PHE A 154 -19.05 -17.67 8.78
C PHE A 154 -18.32 -18.24 7.55
N GLY A 155 -18.80 -17.93 6.34
CA GLY A 155 -18.13 -18.28 5.08
C GLY A 155 -17.60 -17.01 4.44
N GLY A 156 -16.29 -16.92 4.22
CA GLY A 156 -15.74 -15.78 3.50
C GLY A 156 -16.25 -15.67 2.07
N MET A 157 -16.00 -14.52 1.49
CA MET A 157 -16.32 -14.28 0.10
C MET A 157 -15.44 -15.14 -0.80
N THR A 158 -16.00 -15.67 -1.87
CA THR A 158 -15.26 -16.47 -2.85
C THR A 158 -14.70 -15.57 -3.95
N TYR A 159 -13.42 -15.78 -4.29
CA TYR A 159 -12.82 -15.09 -5.42
C TYR A 159 -13.36 -15.64 -6.74
N VAL A 160 -13.82 -14.75 -7.62
CA VAL A 160 -14.23 -15.05 -8.99
C VAL A 160 -13.27 -14.37 -9.95
N HIS A 161 -12.80 -15.11 -10.96
CA HIS A 161 -11.87 -14.57 -11.94
C HIS A 161 -12.56 -13.49 -12.82
N PRO A 162 -11.88 -12.39 -13.21
CA PRO A 162 -12.49 -11.30 -13.99
C PRO A 162 -13.19 -11.73 -15.30
N ARG A 163 -12.75 -12.83 -15.91
CA ARG A 163 -13.40 -13.44 -17.09
C ARG A 163 -14.84 -13.88 -16.81
N GLU A 164 -15.08 -14.43 -15.62
CA GLU A 164 -16.40 -14.94 -15.19
C GLU A 164 -17.24 -13.83 -14.55
N TRP A 165 -16.60 -12.76 -14.08
CA TRP A 165 -17.28 -11.61 -13.46
C TRP A 165 -18.38 -10.99 -14.34
N LEU A 166 -18.15 -10.89 -15.65
CA LEU A 166 -19.12 -10.30 -16.57
C LEU A 166 -20.40 -11.14 -16.66
N PHE A 167 -20.29 -12.47 -16.51
CA PHE A 167 -21.44 -13.37 -16.55
C PHE A 167 -22.36 -13.08 -15.36
N GLU A 168 -21.79 -13.03 -14.15
CA GLU A 168 -22.55 -12.75 -12.92
C GLU A 168 -23.23 -11.38 -12.97
N GLN A 169 -22.52 -10.35 -13.44
CA GLN A 169 -23.07 -9.00 -13.53
C GLN A 169 -24.21 -8.87 -14.56
N ARG A 170 -24.21 -9.69 -15.62
CA ARG A 170 -25.19 -9.61 -16.72
C ARG A 170 -26.38 -10.55 -16.54
N HIS A 171 -26.21 -11.68 -15.85
CA HIS A 171 -27.24 -12.71 -15.80
C HIS A 171 -28.47 -12.28 -15.00
N GLN A 172 -28.27 -11.67 -13.82
CA GLN A 172 -29.37 -11.17 -13.00
C GLN A 172 -28.88 -10.02 -12.14
N PHE A 173 -29.67 -8.96 -11.95
CA PHE A 173 -29.35 -7.97 -10.92
C PHE A 173 -29.94 -8.43 -9.59
N THR A 174 -29.07 -8.70 -8.62
CA THR A 174 -29.46 -9.07 -7.25
C THR A 174 -28.76 -8.19 -6.24
N THR A 175 -29.50 -7.83 -5.19
CA THR A 175 -28.99 -7.15 -4.01
C THR A 175 -29.01 -8.10 -2.82
N GLY A 176 -28.05 -8.01 -1.92
CA GLY A 176 -28.00 -8.82 -0.71
C GLY A 176 -26.62 -8.85 -0.07
N ASP A 177 -26.31 -9.93 0.65
CA ASP A 177 -24.98 -10.20 1.17
C ASP A 177 -23.99 -10.46 0.02
N PRO A 178 -22.87 -9.73 -0.07
CA PRO A 178 -21.84 -10.03 -1.05
C PRO A 178 -21.22 -11.40 -0.79
N LEU A 179 -21.25 -12.27 -1.80
CA LEU A 179 -20.72 -13.64 -1.73
C LEU A 179 -19.46 -13.82 -2.57
N TRP A 180 -19.30 -12.98 -3.60
CA TRP A 180 -18.23 -13.06 -4.57
C TRP A 180 -17.49 -11.73 -4.65
N PHE A 181 -16.18 -11.84 -4.85
CA PHE A 181 -15.36 -10.68 -5.16
C PHE A 181 -14.40 -10.94 -6.31
N THR A 182 -13.97 -9.87 -6.95
CA THR A 182 -12.83 -9.90 -7.85
C THR A 182 -11.98 -8.66 -7.67
N VAL A 183 -10.73 -8.75 -8.11
CA VAL A 183 -9.79 -7.62 -8.11
C VAL A 183 -9.41 -7.33 -9.56
N THR A 184 -9.62 -6.09 -9.98
CA THR A 184 -9.28 -5.62 -11.33
C THR A 184 -8.50 -4.30 -11.28
N GLY A 185 -7.89 -3.91 -12.39
CA GLY A 185 -7.41 -2.54 -12.56
C GLY A 185 -8.56 -1.54 -12.50
N ASP A 186 -8.28 -0.36 -11.97
CA ASP A 186 -9.22 0.75 -12.04
C ASP A 186 -9.15 1.45 -13.41
N GLY A 187 -10.30 1.88 -13.91
CA GLY A 187 -10.39 2.59 -15.18
C GLY A 187 -10.12 4.10 -15.07
N GLN A 188 -10.21 4.67 -13.87
CA GLN A 188 -10.07 6.12 -13.64
C GLN A 188 -8.69 6.49 -13.07
N TYR A 189 -8.09 5.62 -12.25
CA TYR A 189 -6.79 5.78 -11.63
C TYR A 189 -5.81 4.71 -12.14
N PRO A 190 -4.99 5.02 -13.16
CA PRO A 190 -4.00 4.09 -13.70
C PRO A 190 -3.08 3.52 -12.61
N GLY A 191 -2.81 2.22 -12.68
CA GLY A 191 -1.96 1.52 -11.72
C GLY A 191 -2.60 1.22 -10.36
N ARG A 192 -3.85 1.66 -10.12
CA ARG A 192 -4.63 1.29 -8.93
C ARG A 192 -5.49 0.06 -9.19
N LEU A 193 -5.74 -0.68 -8.11
CA LEU A 193 -6.61 -1.83 -8.10
C LEU A 193 -7.93 -1.50 -7.43
N VAL A 194 -8.98 -2.17 -7.85
CA VAL A 194 -10.31 -2.06 -7.27
C VAL A 194 -10.82 -3.42 -6.84
N PHE A 195 -11.50 -3.42 -5.70
CA PHE A 195 -12.26 -4.52 -5.17
C PHE A 195 -13.68 -4.42 -5.72
N ARG A 196 -14.10 -5.45 -6.46
CA ARG A 196 -15.46 -5.54 -6.99
C ARG A 196 -16.23 -6.60 -6.24
N VAL A 197 -17.50 -6.32 -5.94
CA VAL A 197 -18.34 -7.18 -5.11
C VAL A 197 -19.65 -7.53 -5.79
N TRP A 198 -20.11 -8.75 -5.52
CA TRP A 198 -21.39 -9.27 -5.98
C TRP A 198 -21.96 -10.30 -4.99
N PRO A 199 -23.28 -10.43 -4.79
CA PRO A 199 -24.34 -9.48 -5.15
C PRO A 199 -24.07 -8.05 -4.67
N VAL A 200 -24.79 -7.08 -5.24
CA VAL A 200 -24.66 -5.69 -4.78
C VAL A 200 -25.13 -5.61 -3.33
N PRO A 201 -24.34 -5.01 -2.41
CA PRO A 201 -24.75 -4.84 -1.02
C PRO A 201 -26.12 -4.15 -0.93
N ASP A 202 -27.07 -4.75 -0.22
CA ASP A 202 -28.39 -4.19 0.07
C ASP A 202 -28.35 -3.09 1.16
N PHE A 203 -27.39 -3.20 2.08
CA PHE A 203 -27.03 -2.17 3.05
C PHE A 203 -25.52 -1.88 3.03
N ALA A 204 -25.12 -0.76 3.65
CA ALA A 204 -23.72 -0.43 3.82
C ALA A 204 -23.04 -1.43 4.78
N LYS A 205 -22.08 -2.19 4.27
CA LYS A 205 -21.35 -3.26 4.98
C LYS A 205 -19.86 -2.95 5.02
N THR A 206 -19.16 -3.50 6.00
CA THR A 206 -17.69 -3.51 6.02
C THR A 206 -17.18 -4.87 5.61
N ILE A 207 -16.23 -4.88 4.67
CA ILE A 207 -15.51 -6.06 4.21
C ILE A 207 -14.06 -5.89 4.65
N ASP A 208 -13.60 -6.82 5.47
CA ASP A 208 -12.24 -6.89 5.99
C ASP A 208 -11.46 -7.97 5.23
N PHE A 209 -10.18 -7.72 4.98
CA PHE A 209 -9.30 -8.66 4.30
C PHE A 209 -7.86 -8.47 4.76
N LEU A 210 -7.10 -9.56 4.75
CA LEU A 210 -5.65 -9.49 4.85
C LEU A 210 -5.06 -9.41 3.44
N TYR A 211 -4.13 -8.49 3.24
CA TYR A 211 -3.45 -8.35 1.95
C TYR A 211 -1.95 -8.21 2.12
N HIS A 212 -1.25 -8.72 1.11
CA HIS A 212 0.17 -8.51 0.92
C HIS A 212 0.38 -7.13 0.29
N ARG A 213 1.12 -6.27 0.99
CA ARG A 213 1.37 -4.89 0.57
C ARG A 213 2.72 -4.74 -0.14
N ARG A 214 2.83 -3.73 -1.00
CA ARG A 214 4.11 -3.22 -1.51
C ARG A 214 4.80 -2.47 -0.36
N PRO A 215 6.10 -2.69 -0.15
CA PRO A 215 6.86 -1.83 0.75
C PRO A 215 6.79 -0.37 0.32
N ARG A 216 6.96 0.54 1.27
CA ARG A 216 6.98 1.99 1.01
C ARG A 216 8.02 2.32 -0.07
N PRO A 217 7.70 3.14 -1.09
CA PRO A 217 8.68 3.56 -2.09
C PRO A 217 9.75 4.44 -1.44
N LEU A 218 11.02 4.20 -1.81
CA LEU A 218 12.16 4.97 -1.32
C LEU A 218 12.39 6.17 -2.25
N THR A 219 12.29 7.37 -1.69
CA THR A 219 12.36 8.64 -2.43
C THR A 219 13.37 9.59 -1.82
N VAL A 220 13.41 9.70 -0.49
CA VAL A 220 14.32 10.58 0.26
C VAL A 220 15.57 9.80 0.61
N THR A 221 16.66 10.09 -0.08
CA THR A 221 17.98 9.49 0.18
C THR A 221 18.61 10.06 1.45
N ALA A 222 18.96 11.35 1.43
CA ALA A 222 19.46 12.08 2.58
C ALA A 222 19.15 13.57 2.40
N GLU A 223 18.31 14.15 3.25
CA GLU A 223 18.14 15.60 3.38
C GLU A 223 18.92 16.09 4.60
N GLN A 224 19.86 17.01 4.39
CA GLN A 224 20.81 17.47 5.42
C GLN A 224 20.98 19.01 5.40
N SER A 225 20.12 19.74 4.68
CA SER A 225 20.26 21.19 4.50
C SER A 225 19.87 21.93 5.78
N GLY A 226 20.75 22.81 6.26
CA GLY A 226 20.48 23.64 7.44
C GLY A 226 20.74 22.93 8.77
N THR A 227 20.06 23.41 9.82
CA THR A 227 20.13 22.89 11.19
C THR A 227 18.72 22.79 11.78
N VAL A 228 18.58 21.98 12.82
CA VAL A 228 17.30 21.79 13.52
C VAL A 228 17.45 22.03 15.02
N SER A 229 16.34 22.40 15.64
CA SER A 229 16.20 22.50 17.09
C SER A 229 14.94 21.78 17.53
N ILE A 230 15.02 21.11 18.69
CA ILE A 230 13.89 20.45 19.33
C ILE A 230 13.90 20.81 20.81
N VAL A 231 12.73 21.05 21.38
CA VAL A 231 12.56 21.31 22.81
C VAL A 231 12.20 20.00 23.50
N ALA A 232 12.81 19.74 24.65
CA ALA A 232 12.54 18.56 25.47
C ALA A 232 11.03 18.37 25.73
N GLY A 233 10.55 17.13 25.61
CA GLY A 233 9.16 16.76 25.82
C GLY A 233 8.20 17.20 24.71
N THR A 234 8.69 17.84 23.64
CA THR A 234 7.87 18.20 22.48
C THR A 234 8.21 17.31 21.29
N GLY A 235 7.20 16.96 20.49
CA GLY A 235 7.40 16.30 19.19
C GLY A 235 7.67 17.29 18.06
N ALA A 236 7.82 18.60 18.33
CA ALA A 236 7.96 19.62 17.30
C ALA A 236 9.44 19.89 17.02
N VAL A 237 9.83 19.82 15.74
CA VAL A 237 11.18 20.12 15.28
C VAL A 237 11.13 21.39 14.43
N SER A 238 11.94 22.38 14.82
CA SER A 238 12.06 23.67 14.15
C SER A 238 13.39 23.73 13.40
N GLY A 239 13.34 23.96 12.09
CA GLY A 239 14.48 24.06 11.20
C GLY A 239 14.93 25.51 10.94
N SER A 240 16.22 25.68 10.67
CA SER A 240 16.82 26.90 10.12
C SER A 240 17.53 26.55 8.82
N ASN A 241 17.18 27.24 7.73
CA ASN A 241 17.63 26.93 6.36
C ASN A 241 17.36 25.48 5.93
N THR A 242 16.26 24.90 6.42
CA THR A 242 15.76 23.58 6.04
C THR A 242 14.76 23.69 4.89
N ALA A 243 14.55 22.59 4.17
CA ALA A 243 13.58 22.50 3.08
C ALA A 243 12.67 21.28 3.27
N PHE A 244 11.97 21.22 4.41
CA PHE A 244 11.10 20.07 4.69
C PHE A 244 9.91 20.02 3.71
N THR A 245 9.65 18.83 3.17
CA THR A 245 8.55 18.61 2.22
C THR A 245 7.52 17.64 2.80
N PRO A 246 6.25 17.68 2.33
CA PRO A 246 5.24 16.70 2.72
C PRO A 246 5.63 15.25 2.43
N GLY A 247 6.50 15.02 1.44
CA GLY A 247 7.00 13.68 1.09
C GLY A 247 7.91 13.05 2.15
N MET A 248 8.44 13.83 3.10
CA MET A 248 9.26 13.35 4.21
C MET A 248 8.44 12.73 5.36
N VAL A 249 7.11 12.81 5.31
CA VAL A 249 6.26 12.20 6.34
C VAL A 249 6.43 10.67 6.29
N GLY A 250 6.73 10.08 7.44
CA GLY A 250 7.10 8.68 7.63
C GLY A 250 8.55 8.34 7.24
N SER A 251 9.37 9.31 6.84
CA SER A 251 10.82 9.15 6.79
C SER A 251 11.42 9.21 8.20
N VAL A 252 12.64 8.74 8.37
CA VAL A 252 13.39 8.78 9.63
C VAL A 252 14.23 10.04 9.68
N ILE A 253 14.13 10.80 10.76
CA ILE A 253 15.06 11.90 11.07
C ILE A 253 16.06 11.44 12.13
N ARG A 254 17.34 11.68 11.86
CA ARG A 254 18.44 11.51 12.79
C ARG A 254 19.03 12.87 13.14
N LEU A 255 19.31 13.12 14.41
CA LEU A 255 19.95 14.33 14.90
C LEU A 255 21.35 14.02 15.41
N ALA A 256 22.33 14.86 15.04
CA ALA A 256 23.68 14.79 15.59
C ALA A 256 23.76 15.45 16.97
N ALA A 257 24.82 15.15 17.71
CA ALA A 257 25.12 15.81 18.99
C ALA A 257 25.53 17.28 18.84
N ASN A 258 25.98 17.69 17.65
CA ASN A 258 26.57 19.00 17.41
C ASN A 258 26.18 19.57 16.03
N ALA A 259 26.58 20.82 15.78
CA ALA A 259 26.31 21.56 14.55
C ALA A 259 27.33 21.30 13.42
N SER A 260 28.37 20.52 13.69
CA SER A 260 29.55 20.44 12.82
C SER A 260 29.37 19.46 11.67
N ARG A 261 28.73 18.30 11.91
CA ARG A 261 28.56 17.25 10.90
C ARG A 261 27.19 16.56 11.05
N PRO A 262 26.52 16.20 9.94
CA PRO A 262 25.29 15.41 9.98
C PRO A 262 25.56 14.01 10.55
N PRO A 263 24.58 13.39 11.21
CA PRO A 263 24.72 12.03 11.73
C PRO A 263 24.91 11.04 10.58
N THR A 264 25.76 10.05 10.80
CA THR A 264 26.04 8.94 9.87
C THR A 264 25.22 7.70 10.22
N SER A 265 25.35 6.65 9.41
CA SER A 265 24.83 5.32 9.72
C SER A 265 25.36 4.76 11.05
N LEU A 266 24.76 3.66 11.51
CA LEU A 266 25.10 3.00 12.78
C LEU A 266 26.60 2.63 12.90
N VAL A 267 27.25 2.33 11.78
CA VAL A 267 28.67 1.98 11.71
C VAL A 267 29.60 3.18 11.49
N GLY A 268 29.03 4.37 11.29
CA GLY A 268 29.77 5.58 10.99
C GLY A 268 30.31 6.31 12.24
N ASN A 269 31.21 7.26 11.98
CA ASN A 269 31.95 7.98 13.03
C ASN A 269 31.16 9.09 13.75
N ASN A 270 29.92 9.39 13.33
CA ASN A 270 29.08 10.42 13.95
C ASN A 270 27.67 9.85 14.23
N PRO A 271 27.50 9.06 15.29
CA PRO A 271 26.23 8.41 15.58
C PRO A 271 25.12 9.44 15.88
N ALA A 272 23.89 9.08 15.55
CA ALA A 272 22.72 9.87 15.91
C ALA A 272 22.49 9.84 17.42
N VAL A 273 22.20 11.00 18.01
CA VAL A 273 21.80 11.09 19.43
C VAL A 273 20.30 10.87 19.59
N ILE A 274 19.54 11.26 18.58
CA ILE A 274 18.10 11.00 18.47
C ILE A 274 17.82 10.43 17.09
N GLU A 275 17.00 9.40 17.06
CA GLU A 275 16.38 8.84 15.87
C GLU A 275 14.88 8.75 16.13
N SER A 276 14.06 9.30 15.21
CA SER A 276 12.60 9.20 15.29
C SER A 276 11.99 9.25 13.90
N VAL A 277 10.76 8.75 13.77
CA VAL A 277 9.96 8.86 12.54
C VAL A 277 9.25 10.21 12.49
N ILE A 278 9.20 10.83 11.32
CA ILE A 278 8.43 12.06 11.06
C ILE A 278 6.94 11.70 10.93
N THR A 279 6.08 12.27 11.77
CA THR A 279 4.63 12.02 11.77
C THR A 279 3.82 13.06 11.01
N GLY A 280 4.37 14.26 10.84
CA GLY A 280 3.65 15.37 10.23
C GLY A 280 4.58 16.43 9.66
N HIS A 281 4.10 17.09 8.61
CA HIS A 281 4.71 18.26 8.00
C HIS A 281 3.89 19.49 8.37
N VAL A 282 4.56 20.54 8.86
CA VAL A 282 3.91 21.79 9.26
C VAL A 282 4.27 22.90 8.28
N SER A 283 5.55 23.02 7.94
CA SER A 283 6.08 24.03 7.01
C SER A 283 7.46 23.61 6.49
N LEU A 284 8.08 24.44 5.64
CA LEU A 284 9.47 24.23 5.17
C LEU A 284 10.49 24.15 6.32
N THR A 285 10.15 24.70 7.48
CA THR A 285 10.98 24.78 8.68
C THR A 285 10.34 24.10 9.89
N GLY A 286 9.25 23.34 9.71
CA GLY A 286 8.53 22.72 10.81
C GLY A 286 8.04 21.33 10.46
N ILE A 287 8.40 20.36 11.30
CA ILE A 287 7.89 18.98 11.23
C ILE A 287 7.56 18.48 12.63
N THR A 288 6.77 17.41 12.72
CA THR A 288 6.53 16.68 13.96
C THR A 288 7.12 15.29 13.90
N ILE A 289 7.61 14.79 15.03
CA ILE A 289 8.21 13.46 15.19
C ILE A 289 7.37 12.58 16.14
N ALA A 290 7.48 11.27 15.98
CA ALA A 290 6.75 10.27 16.76
C ALA A 290 7.19 10.23 18.23
N ASP A 291 8.50 10.22 18.47
CA ASP A 291 9.09 10.07 19.79
C ASP A 291 9.71 11.41 20.24
N PRO A 292 9.08 12.13 21.19
CA PRO A 292 9.61 13.40 21.68
C PRO A 292 11.01 13.26 22.27
N ALA A 293 11.85 14.27 22.05
CA ALA A 293 13.20 14.28 22.61
C ALA A 293 13.16 14.40 24.15
N GLY A 294 13.95 13.58 24.84
CA GLY A 294 14.12 13.70 26.30
C GLY A 294 14.92 14.93 26.74
N VAL A 295 15.71 15.52 25.83
CA VAL A 295 16.57 16.69 26.06
C VAL A 295 16.38 17.68 24.91
N SER A 296 16.57 18.97 25.17
CA SER A 296 16.53 20.00 24.13
C SER A 296 17.82 20.03 23.33
N TYR A 297 17.72 20.09 22.01
CA TYR A 297 18.86 20.29 21.10
C TYR A 297 18.65 21.58 20.33
N ALA A 298 19.70 22.39 20.19
CA ALA A 298 19.65 23.67 19.50
C ALA A 298 20.66 23.69 18.36
N ASN A 299 20.20 24.09 17.17
CA ASN A 299 21.02 24.28 15.97
C ASN A 299 21.91 23.07 15.62
N VAL A 300 21.42 21.84 15.83
CA VAL A 300 22.17 20.63 15.51
C VAL A 300 22.01 20.23 14.05
N ARG A 301 22.97 19.49 13.51
CA ARG A 301 22.84 18.90 12.17
C ARG A 301 21.92 17.68 12.22
N TYR A 302 21.31 17.38 11.08
CA TYR A 302 20.38 16.28 10.95
C TYR A 302 20.55 15.58 9.61
N SER A 303 19.93 14.41 9.50
CA SER A 303 19.77 13.68 8.24
C SER A 303 18.37 13.06 8.22
N VAL A 304 17.61 13.32 7.16
CA VAL A 304 16.32 12.64 6.90
C VAL A 304 16.50 11.62 5.78
N SER A 305 16.07 10.38 6.00
CA SER A 305 16.13 9.30 5.01
C SER A 305 14.90 8.41 5.12
N ASP A 306 14.42 7.87 4.01
CA ASP A 306 13.31 6.92 4.04
C ASP A 306 13.71 5.62 4.77
N PRO A 307 12.85 5.07 5.66
CA PRO A 307 13.10 3.79 6.28
C PRO A 307 13.05 2.67 5.23
N ILE A 308 13.91 1.67 5.39
CA ILE A 308 13.80 0.42 4.66
C ILE A 308 12.75 -0.43 5.37
N ASP A 309 11.62 -0.65 4.71
CA ASP A 309 10.48 -1.39 5.25
C ASP A 309 10.70 -2.91 5.13
N ILE A 310 11.65 -3.41 5.91
CA ILE A 310 12.13 -4.79 5.95
C ILE A 310 12.35 -5.17 7.41
N GLU A 311 12.04 -6.41 7.77
CA GLU A 311 12.34 -6.95 9.09
C GLU A 311 13.85 -6.98 9.37
N GLU A 312 14.26 -6.50 10.55
CA GLU A 312 15.62 -6.66 11.04
C GLU A 312 15.95 -8.14 11.27
N GLY A 313 17.13 -8.60 10.81
CA GLY A 313 17.56 -9.99 10.92
C GLY A 313 17.84 -10.62 9.55
N ALA A 314 17.31 -11.83 9.31
CA ALA A 314 17.62 -12.59 8.09
C ALA A 314 17.14 -11.88 6.81
N MET A 315 15.99 -11.19 6.85
CA MET A 315 15.46 -10.45 5.70
C MET A 315 16.34 -9.24 5.35
N LEU A 316 16.82 -8.49 6.35
CA LEU A 316 17.79 -7.41 6.16
C LEU A 316 19.13 -7.93 5.60
N ASN A 317 19.62 -9.08 6.07
CA ASN A 317 20.83 -9.69 5.50
C ASN A 317 20.64 -10.06 4.02
N ALA A 318 19.50 -10.66 3.68
CA ALA A 318 19.16 -10.97 2.28
C ALA A 318 19.07 -9.70 1.42
N PHE A 319 18.53 -8.61 1.98
CA PHE A 319 18.48 -7.30 1.32
C PHE A 319 19.89 -6.77 1.00
N LEU A 320 20.79 -6.72 1.99
CA LEU A 320 22.15 -6.22 1.80
C LEU A 320 22.93 -7.03 0.76
N ARG A 321 22.82 -8.37 0.78
CA ARG A 321 23.41 -9.24 -0.25
C ARG A 321 22.76 -9.06 -1.63
N GLY A 322 21.48 -8.74 -1.66
CA GLY A 322 20.76 -8.36 -2.88
C GLY A 322 21.31 -7.05 -3.46
N CYS A 323 21.55 -6.04 -2.63
CA CYS A 323 22.16 -4.78 -3.02
C CYS A 323 23.56 -5.00 -3.64
N GLU A 324 24.41 -5.81 -3.00
CA GLU A 324 25.74 -6.16 -3.50
C GLU A 324 25.67 -6.87 -4.86
N THR A 325 24.73 -7.82 -5.00
CA THR A 325 24.50 -8.54 -6.26
C THR A 325 24.08 -7.60 -7.40
N GLN A 326 23.12 -6.70 -7.14
CA GLN A 326 22.68 -5.70 -8.11
C GLN A 326 23.82 -4.73 -8.46
N MET A 327 24.66 -4.37 -7.50
CA MET A 327 25.83 -3.53 -7.75
C MET A 327 26.86 -4.23 -8.63
N ALA A 328 27.14 -5.51 -8.37
CA ALA A 328 28.02 -6.34 -9.19
C ALA A 328 27.50 -6.51 -10.63
N ILE A 329 26.16 -6.58 -10.81
CA ILE A 329 25.53 -6.59 -12.14
C ILE A 329 25.71 -5.24 -12.83
N ASN A 330 25.38 -4.13 -12.18
CA ASN A 330 25.40 -2.80 -12.77
C ASN A 330 26.81 -2.40 -13.25
N ARG A 331 27.84 -2.75 -12.47
CA ARG A 331 29.24 -2.43 -12.81
C ARG A 331 30.01 -3.55 -13.51
N THR A 332 29.35 -4.67 -13.82
CA THR A 332 29.97 -5.86 -14.43
C THR A 332 31.23 -6.30 -13.67
N LEU A 333 31.12 -6.38 -12.34
CA LEU A 333 32.24 -6.79 -11.50
C LEU A 333 32.57 -8.27 -11.70
N LYS A 334 33.86 -8.62 -11.60
CA LYS A 334 34.36 -9.99 -11.81
C LYS A 334 33.80 -11.00 -10.79
N ASP A 335 33.44 -10.51 -9.60
CA ASP A 335 32.93 -11.27 -8.46
C ASP A 335 31.40 -11.52 -8.51
N LYS A 336 30.70 -11.07 -9.56
CA LYS A 336 29.25 -11.25 -9.75
C LYS A 336 28.73 -12.67 -9.42
N PRO A 337 29.37 -13.78 -9.85
CA PRO A 337 28.89 -15.12 -9.50
C PRO A 337 28.95 -15.42 -7.99
N SER A 338 29.95 -14.89 -7.29
CA SER A 338 30.09 -15.05 -5.85
C SER A 338 29.03 -14.26 -5.10
N ALA A 339 28.81 -13.00 -5.47
CA ALA A 339 27.77 -12.15 -4.88
C ALA A 339 26.38 -12.78 -5.03
N PHE A 340 26.06 -13.29 -6.23
CA PHE A 340 24.80 -13.99 -6.49
C PHE A 340 24.61 -15.23 -5.60
N LYS A 341 25.66 -16.06 -5.43
CA LYS A 341 25.59 -17.24 -4.57
C LYS A 341 25.35 -16.87 -3.10
N GLN A 342 26.00 -15.81 -2.61
CA GLN A 342 25.79 -15.31 -1.25
C GLN A 342 24.37 -14.78 -1.05
N TYR A 343 23.82 -14.07 -2.05
CA TYR A 343 22.43 -13.63 -2.05
C TYR A 343 21.45 -14.80 -2.00
N GLU A 344 21.63 -15.85 -2.80
CA GLU A 344 20.76 -17.03 -2.75
C GLU A 344 20.78 -17.72 -1.39
N MET A 345 21.95 -17.84 -0.77
CA MET A 345 22.09 -18.43 0.57
C MET A 345 21.33 -17.61 1.61
N ALA A 346 21.54 -16.29 1.63
CA ALA A 346 20.85 -15.39 2.55
C ALA A 346 19.32 -15.36 2.30
N LEU A 347 18.89 -15.44 1.04
CA LEU A 347 17.46 -15.49 0.70
C LEU A 347 16.80 -16.79 1.19
N ARG A 348 17.49 -17.94 1.11
CA ARG A 348 16.97 -19.20 1.65
C ARG A 348 16.84 -19.15 3.17
N GLU A 349 17.83 -18.56 3.85
CA GLU A 349 17.78 -18.35 5.30
C GLU A 349 16.64 -17.41 5.71
N ALA A 350 16.48 -16.29 5.01
CA ALA A 350 15.37 -15.37 5.23
C ALA A 350 14.00 -16.05 5.05
N LYS A 351 13.84 -16.85 3.98
CA LYS A 351 12.61 -17.63 3.75
C LYS A 351 12.34 -18.64 4.86
N ALA A 352 13.38 -19.27 5.41
CA ALA A 352 13.23 -20.19 6.53
C ALA A 352 12.83 -19.44 7.82
N ALA A 353 13.42 -18.27 8.08
CA ALA A 353 13.10 -17.43 9.23
C ALA A 353 11.68 -16.85 9.20
N ASP A 354 11.11 -16.59 8.02
CA ASP A 354 9.73 -16.11 7.88
C ASP A 354 8.68 -17.17 8.28
N SER A 355 9.06 -18.44 8.44
CA SER A 355 8.20 -19.48 9.00
C SER A 355 8.00 -19.30 10.51
N ARG A 356 7.24 -18.28 10.89
CA ARG A 356 7.04 -17.84 12.29
C ARG A 356 6.09 -18.73 13.09
N THR A 357 5.34 -19.61 12.44
CA THR A 357 4.41 -20.52 13.11
C THR A 357 4.97 -21.94 13.14
N PHE A 358 5.12 -22.51 14.35
CA PHE A 358 5.45 -23.93 14.54
C PHE A 358 4.24 -24.85 14.45
N THR A 359 3.04 -24.28 14.26
CA THR A 359 1.84 -25.07 14.00
C THR A 359 2.02 -25.81 12.69
N GLY A 360 1.85 -27.12 12.72
CA GLY A 360 1.84 -27.92 11.49
C GLY A 360 0.81 -27.34 10.53
N ARG A 361 1.20 -27.06 9.29
CA ARG A 361 0.22 -26.76 8.24
C ARG A 361 -0.67 -27.99 8.10
N ALA A 362 -1.93 -27.87 8.49
CA ALA A 362 -2.92 -28.89 8.20
C ALA A 362 -3.06 -28.94 6.67
N VAL A 363 -2.61 -30.03 6.07
CA VAL A 363 -2.86 -30.30 4.66
C VAL A 363 -4.29 -30.83 4.57
N GLY A 364 -5.17 -30.05 3.97
CA GLY A 364 -6.58 -30.35 3.83
C GLY A 364 -7.42 -29.24 4.45
N ASP A 365 -8.01 -28.41 3.59
CA ASP A 365 -9.20 -27.64 3.95
C ASP A 365 -10.26 -28.64 4.41
N LEU A 366 -10.50 -28.66 5.72
CA LEU A 366 -11.59 -29.42 6.32
C LEU A 366 -12.25 -28.50 7.33
N GLY A 367 -13.32 -27.86 6.89
CA GLY A 367 -14.51 -27.75 7.72
C GLY A 367 -14.92 -29.15 8.17
N SER A 368 -14.26 -29.71 9.20
CA SER A 368 -14.73 -30.78 10.08
C SER A 368 -13.61 -31.33 10.99
N ILE A 369 -13.76 -30.98 12.28
CA ILE A 369 -13.39 -31.74 13.50
C ILE A 369 -11.92 -31.61 13.98
N PRO A 370 -11.71 -31.22 15.27
CA PRO A 370 -10.37 -31.14 15.87
C PRO A 370 -9.79 -32.54 16.06
N ARG A 371 -8.66 -32.85 15.42
CA ARG A 371 -7.84 -34.01 15.79
C ARG A 371 -6.89 -33.62 16.91
N TRP A 372 -7.07 -34.27 18.06
CA TRP A 372 -6.14 -34.23 19.17
C TRP A 372 -4.74 -34.66 18.69
N PRO A 373 -3.66 -33.99 19.12
CA PRO A 373 -2.32 -34.29 18.67
C PRO A 373 -1.92 -35.73 19.08
N ASP A 374 -1.66 -36.57 18.10
CA ASP A 374 -1.13 -37.93 18.28
C ASP A 374 0.25 -37.82 18.93
N ARG A 375 0.47 -38.54 20.05
CA ARG A 375 1.72 -38.56 20.83
C ARG A 375 2.95 -38.95 20.00
N ARG A 376 2.76 -39.50 18.80
CA ARG A 376 3.84 -39.83 17.85
C ARG A 376 4.56 -38.62 17.25
N PHE A 377 4.03 -37.41 17.39
CA PHE A 377 4.67 -36.18 16.88
C PHE A 377 5.15 -35.24 18.00
N MET A 378 5.21 -35.70 19.24
CA MET A 378 5.90 -34.95 20.30
C MET A 378 7.41 -35.15 20.18
N PRO A 379 8.23 -34.10 20.40
CA PRO A 379 9.67 -34.26 20.46
C PRO A 379 10.03 -35.25 21.56
N VAL A 380 10.68 -36.35 21.17
CA VAL A 380 11.23 -37.32 22.12
C VAL A 380 12.40 -36.66 22.81
N GLY A 381 12.44 -36.69 24.15
CA GLY A 381 13.53 -36.13 24.94
C GLY A 381 14.87 -36.80 24.61
N PRO A 382 15.99 -36.22 25.07
CA PRO A 382 17.36 -36.53 24.62
C PRO A 382 17.91 -37.94 24.97
N ASP A 383 17.06 -38.88 25.41
CA ASP A 383 17.49 -40.18 25.96
C ASP A 383 16.89 -41.40 25.22
N GLN A 384 16.66 -41.31 23.90
CA GLN A 384 16.41 -42.49 23.05
C GLN A 384 17.10 -42.41 21.69
#